data_AF-A0A3S1J603-F1
#
_entry.id   AF-A0A3S1J603-F1
#
_cell.length_a   1.000
_cell.length_b   1.000
_cell.length_c   1.000
_cell.angle_alpha   90.00
_cell.angle_beta   90.00
_cell.angle_gamma   90.00
#
_symmetry.space_group_name_H-M   'P 1'
#
loop_
_entity.id
_entity.type
_entity.pdbx_description
1 polymer ?
#
loop_
_entity_poly.entity_id
_entity_poly.type
_entity_poly.pdbx_seq_one_letter_code
_entity_poly.pdbx_strand_id
1 'polypeptide(L)'
;MKMVYRSSPVRGHACQLGEQGMDPAARPIFSSIVLGSGTLAIACAQLAMEMGHVIGAALCTDAIFADWAARANILCIANVEELSTLLNTEPVDWIFSVANPLILRPDVFERARQGAFNYHDGPLPRYAGTHATSWALLAQETEHAVTWHRIDDGVDTGDVVVQRQVLIAPTDTAMTLNLKCYEAAIEGFRELLTGLKIGKLTAYPQALVNRSYFPKRRRPDAAGYLRWDRSAQDLSAMTRALDFGPYHANPLCLPKALVGDEAVAIRRLEVLPRRSGFPAGSLLEIHFSHWRVATGTQDVEVCFGSSDGRVLDARALARHSNLDEGSRLLILGDEQARSITAAHELLAPREDFWRRRLEQFRTLKFPFLSSSLSDAPPRWQSSSGVIPSALAKLSQNDCTEYLVTAWLIYLARITGETELQLGWKPASYGWQADLKAVEVLVAPAVPMEVTIDLARDFEEMRKAVAAEFAQLREHGSFARDLVARCPTLRGVEALRSHRPWPIGITLTTDSCSVAGDLKTSHRAGPALCGDLLTFEVCALDGSFRWHFDASRLAPKQIDRMTQHLQTLLHGVMADAGQPVRELAILPAAERAYLLEELNRTAAAYPSERCIHELFEQQVQ
;
A
#
# COMPACT_ATOMS: atom_id res chain seq x y z
N MET A 1 10.67 35.45 -17.73
CA MET A 1 11.49 36.66 -17.49
C MET A 1 12.61 36.25 -16.53
N LYS A 2 13.78 35.89 -17.07
CA LYS A 2 14.91 35.29 -16.31
C LYS A 2 15.86 36.41 -15.87
N MET A 3 16.10 36.57 -14.56
CA MET A 3 17.19 37.40 -14.04
C MET A 3 18.45 36.57 -13.86
N VAL A 4 19.55 37.10 -14.42
CA VAL A 4 20.91 36.57 -14.37
C VAL A 4 21.67 37.36 -13.30
N TYR A 5 22.21 36.69 -12.28
CA TYR A 5 23.15 37.31 -11.34
C TYR A 5 24.58 37.11 -11.84
N ARG A 6 25.30 38.22 -12.06
CA ARG A 6 26.73 38.26 -12.39
C ARG A 6 27.55 38.12 -11.11
N SER A 7 28.49 37.19 -11.12
CA SER A 7 29.59 37.09 -10.16
C SER A 7 30.77 37.95 -10.60
N SER A 8 31.47 38.56 -9.64
CA SER A 8 32.82 39.10 -9.84
C SER A 8 33.64 38.84 -8.57
N PRO A 9 34.90 38.35 -8.68
CA PRO A 9 35.72 37.97 -7.54
C PRO A 9 36.66 39.10 -7.13
N VAL A 10 36.90 39.25 -5.82
CA VAL A 10 38.03 40.04 -5.32
C VAL A 10 38.83 39.17 -4.35
N ARG A 11 40.11 38.96 -4.68
CA ARG A 11 41.11 38.30 -3.84
C ARG A 11 41.69 39.29 -2.82
N GLY A 12 41.83 38.81 -1.59
CA GLY A 12 43.04 38.94 -0.77
C GLY A 12 43.29 40.27 -0.03
N HIS A 13 43.23 40.20 1.30
CA HIS A 13 44.40 40.55 2.13
C HIS A 13 44.26 39.95 3.53
N ALA A 14 45.26 39.15 3.92
CA ALA A 14 45.49 38.75 5.30
C ALA A 14 46.05 39.95 6.07
N CYS A 15 45.45 40.27 7.22
CA CYS A 15 46.05 41.13 8.22
C CYS A 15 45.66 40.60 9.62
N GLN A 16 46.63 40.04 10.33
CA GLN A 16 46.54 39.77 11.76
C GLN A 16 46.67 41.08 12.52
N LEU A 17 45.76 41.33 13.46
CA LEU A 17 45.84 42.20 14.65
C LEU A 17 44.59 41.79 15.46
N GLY A 18 44.66 41.12 16.60
CA GLY A 18 45.25 41.57 17.85
C GLY A 18 44.17 41.30 18.90
N GLU A 19 44.47 40.48 19.91
CA GLU A 19 43.61 40.27 21.07
C GLU A 19 43.38 41.60 21.78
N GLN A 20 42.12 42.00 21.94
CA GLN A 20 41.68 42.86 23.04
C GLN A 20 40.19 42.66 23.28
N GLY A 21 39.88 42.30 24.52
CA GLY A 21 38.56 41.86 24.96
C GLY A 21 37.47 42.91 24.78
N MET A 22 36.32 42.43 24.34
CA MET A 22 35.02 42.89 24.78
C MET A 22 34.16 41.65 24.91
N ASP A 23 33.70 41.39 26.14
CA ASP A 23 32.59 40.50 26.45
C ASP A 23 31.31 41.34 26.43
N PRO A 24 30.41 41.17 25.45
CA PRO A 24 29.06 41.68 25.53
C PRO A 24 28.13 40.47 25.72
N ALA A 25 28.03 39.98 26.96
CA ALA A 25 26.99 39.07 27.43
C ALA A 25 26.76 37.85 26.52
N ALA A 26 27.51 36.77 26.77
CA ALA A 26 27.26 35.46 26.20
C ALA A 26 25.77 35.09 26.31
N ARG A 27 25.03 35.24 25.20
CA ARG A 27 23.67 34.70 25.10
C ARG A 27 23.79 33.20 25.39
N PRO A 28 22.94 32.63 26.27
CA PRO A 28 22.94 31.19 26.47
C PRO A 28 22.70 30.51 25.12
N ILE A 29 23.64 29.67 24.70
CA ILE A 29 23.48 28.83 23.51
C ILE A 29 22.55 27.69 23.93
N PHE A 30 21.34 27.65 23.36
CA PHE A 30 20.39 26.57 23.65
C PHE A 30 20.69 25.37 22.75
N SER A 31 21.26 24.30 23.31
CA SER A 31 21.51 23.06 22.56
C SER A 31 20.19 22.31 22.35
N SER A 32 19.82 22.02 21.11
CA SER A 32 18.54 21.40 20.78
C SER A 32 18.68 20.27 19.78
N ILE A 33 17.78 19.29 19.87
CA ILE A 33 17.56 18.26 18.86
C ILE A 33 16.13 18.37 18.34
N VAL A 34 15.96 18.28 17.03
CA VAL A 34 14.65 18.21 16.38
C VAL A 34 14.45 16.82 15.80
N LEU A 35 13.30 16.22 16.07
CA LEU A 35 12.95 14.90 15.55
C LEU A 35 11.58 14.92 14.91
N GLY A 36 11.45 14.33 13.73
CA GLY A 36 10.24 14.52 12.95
C GLY A 36 10.30 14.22 11.47
N SER A 37 9.27 14.72 10.79
CA SER A 37 9.09 14.60 9.34
C SER A 37 8.52 15.87 8.71
N GLY A 38 8.78 16.00 7.41
CA GLY A 38 8.10 16.94 6.53
C GLY A 38 8.50 18.40 6.73
N THR A 39 7.72 19.27 6.09
CA THR A 39 7.99 20.71 6.09
C THR A 39 7.72 21.37 7.44
N LEU A 40 6.88 20.76 8.30
CA LEU A 40 6.61 21.33 9.63
C LEU A 40 7.83 21.23 10.54
N ALA A 41 8.50 20.07 10.55
CA ALA A 41 9.76 19.89 11.28
C ALA A 41 10.84 20.86 10.78
N ILE A 42 10.93 21.05 9.46
CA ILE A 42 11.82 22.06 8.84
C ILE A 42 11.50 23.47 9.35
N ALA A 43 10.23 23.88 9.29
CA ALA A 43 9.81 25.23 9.68
C ALA A 43 10.07 25.47 11.18
N CYS A 44 9.82 24.49 12.04
CA CYS A 44 10.13 24.56 13.46
C CYS A 44 11.65 24.62 13.70
N ALA A 45 12.44 23.80 13.01
CA ALA A 45 13.89 23.83 13.12
C ALA A 45 14.48 25.20 12.71
N GLN A 46 14.02 25.75 11.59
CA GLN A 46 14.42 27.10 11.13
C GLN A 46 14.06 28.17 12.15
N LEU A 47 12.83 28.15 12.66
CA LEU A 47 12.37 29.10 13.67
C LEU A 47 13.18 28.99 14.97
N ALA A 48 13.51 27.78 15.42
CA ALA A 48 14.38 27.58 16.58
C ALA A 48 15.76 28.20 16.38
N MET A 49 16.37 27.98 15.21
CA MET A 49 17.67 28.57 14.85
C MET A 49 17.61 30.11 14.81
N GLU A 50 16.56 30.69 14.22
CA GLU A 50 16.33 32.14 14.19
C GLU A 50 16.17 32.73 15.60
N MET A 51 15.59 31.96 16.53
CA MET A 51 15.39 32.38 17.92
C MET A 51 16.61 32.12 18.82
N GLY A 52 17.70 31.59 18.28
CA GLY A 52 18.99 31.44 18.96
C GLY A 52 19.29 30.03 19.49
N HIS A 53 18.53 29.02 19.09
CA HIS A 53 18.86 27.62 19.37
C HIS A 53 19.93 27.10 18.40
N VAL A 54 20.83 26.27 18.90
CA VAL A 54 21.78 25.50 18.07
C VAL A 54 21.24 24.09 17.95
N ILE A 55 20.86 23.71 16.73
CA ILE A 55 20.39 22.35 16.45
C ILE A 55 21.60 21.47 16.17
N GLY A 56 22.00 20.68 17.18
CA GLY A 56 23.18 19.82 17.09
C GLY A 56 22.94 18.57 16.23
N ALA A 57 21.71 18.06 16.21
CA ALA A 57 21.32 16.92 15.41
C ALA A 57 19.82 16.91 15.09
N ALA A 58 19.46 16.15 14.06
CA ALA A 58 18.08 15.90 13.67
C ALA A 58 17.83 14.41 13.41
N LEU A 59 16.79 13.84 14.04
CA LEU A 59 16.30 12.50 13.71
C LEU A 59 15.25 12.64 12.60
N CYS A 60 15.65 12.34 11.37
CA CYS A 60 14.83 12.56 10.18
C CYS A 60 14.10 11.27 9.78
N THR A 61 12.77 11.27 9.80
CA THR A 61 11.97 10.09 9.42
C THR A 61 11.48 10.13 7.96
N ASP A 62 11.89 11.14 7.19
CA ASP A 62 11.70 11.19 5.74
C ASP A 62 12.88 11.87 5.02
N ALA A 63 12.93 11.69 3.70
CA ALA A 63 13.97 12.26 2.86
C ALA A 63 13.90 13.79 2.77
N ILE A 64 12.72 14.39 2.90
CA ILE A 64 12.53 15.85 2.77
C ILE A 64 13.27 16.57 3.89
N PHE A 65 13.07 16.11 5.13
CA PHE A 65 13.72 16.67 6.30
C PHE A 65 15.21 16.32 6.34
N ALA A 66 15.59 15.08 5.96
CA ALA A 66 17.00 14.67 5.88
C ALA A 66 17.80 15.52 4.89
N ASP A 67 17.26 15.77 3.70
CA ASP A 67 17.89 16.61 2.67
C ASP A 67 18.05 18.06 3.13
N TRP A 68 17.07 18.58 3.86
CA TRP A 68 17.15 19.93 4.43
C TRP A 68 18.21 20.00 5.53
N ALA A 69 18.21 19.05 6.47
CA ALA A 69 19.16 19.01 7.58
C ALA A 69 20.61 18.89 7.07
N ALA A 70 20.86 18.06 6.06
CA ALA A 70 22.16 17.95 5.41
C ALA A 70 22.61 19.29 4.79
N ARG A 71 21.73 20.01 4.08
CA ARG A 71 22.03 21.34 3.53
C ARG A 71 22.28 22.39 4.62
N ALA A 72 21.65 22.24 5.78
CA ALA A 72 21.85 23.10 6.94
C ALA A 72 23.08 22.72 7.78
N ASN A 73 23.86 21.69 7.39
CA ASN A 73 24.98 21.12 8.14
C ASN A 73 24.58 20.63 9.55
N ILE A 74 23.36 20.11 9.69
CA ILE A 74 22.88 19.47 10.92
C ILE A 74 23.16 17.97 10.81
N LEU A 75 23.66 17.36 11.90
CA LEU A 75 23.91 15.93 11.95
C LEU A 75 22.58 15.15 11.80
N CYS A 76 22.42 14.43 10.69
CA CYS A 76 21.27 13.54 10.48
C CYS A 76 21.49 12.22 11.20
N ILE A 77 20.55 11.87 12.07
CA ILE A 77 20.51 10.60 12.80
C ILE A 77 19.51 9.68 12.12
N ALA A 78 19.85 8.40 11.97
CA ALA A 78 19.01 7.45 11.23
C ALA A 78 17.96 6.74 12.10
N ASN A 79 18.23 6.55 13.40
CA ASN A 79 17.38 5.76 14.29
C ASN A 79 17.48 6.23 15.77
N VAL A 80 16.62 5.67 16.61
CA VAL A 80 16.51 6.04 18.03
C VAL A 80 17.74 5.57 18.82
N GLU A 81 18.38 4.46 18.42
CA GLU A 81 19.60 3.94 19.05
C GLU A 81 20.79 4.89 18.88
N GLU A 82 21.00 5.42 17.68
CA GLU A 82 22.02 6.44 17.40
C GLU A 82 21.74 7.73 18.16
N LEU A 83 20.46 8.14 18.26
CA LEU A 83 20.06 9.29 19.07
C LEU A 83 20.40 9.09 20.55
N SER A 84 20.09 7.93 21.10
CA SER A 84 20.44 7.57 22.49
C SER A 84 21.96 7.61 22.70
N THR A 85 22.74 7.14 21.72
CA THR A 85 24.21 7.18 21.76
C THR A 85 24.73 8.62 21.78
N LEU A 86 24.20 9.51 20.92
CA LEU A 86 24.58 10.92 20.90
C LEU A 86 24.30 11.58 22.26
N LEU A 87 23.10 11.38 22.82
CA LEU A 87 22.68 11.94 24.11
C LEU A 87 23.49 11.41 25.31
N ASN A 88 24.29 10.34 25.15
CA ASN A 88 25.26 9.91 26.18
C ASN A 88 26.55 10.74 26.16
N THR A 89 26.88 11.35 25.03
CA THR A 89 28.18 11.99 24.79
C THR A 89 28.08 13.50 24.75
N GLU A 90 26.98 14.03 24.23
CA GLU A 90 26.76 15.46 24.03
C GLU A 90 25.60 15.94 24.91
N PRO A 91 25.76 17.05 25.64
CA PRO A 91 24.69 17.63 26.42
C PRO A 91 23.66 18.34 25.53
N VAL A 92 22.39 18.00 25.73
CA VAL A 92 21.25 18.60 25.02
C VAL A 92 20.29 19.21 26.03
N ASP A 93 19.90 20.47 25.81
CA ASP A 93 18.97 21.16 26.69
C ASP A 93 17.52 20.80 26.34
N TRP A 94 17.19 20.82 25.04
CA TRP A 94 15.84 20.67 24.55
C TRP A 94 15.70 19.62 23.46
N ILE A 95 14.61 18.87 23.52
CA ILE A 95 14.18 17.98 22.44
C ILE A 95 12.82 18.45 21.91
N PHE A 96 12.71 18.62 20.60
CA PHE A 96 11.46 19.00 19.93
C PHE A 96 11.02 17.91 18.96
N SER A 97 9.93 17.22 19.32
CA SER A 97 9.24 16.21 18.51
C SER A 97 8.16 16.87 17.66
N VAL A 98 8.32 16.84 16.33
CA VAL A 98 7.46 17.56 15.38
C VAL A 98 7.01 16.63 14.27
N ALA A 99 5.72 16.24 14.27
CA ALA A 99 5.17 15.26 13.31
C ALA A 99 6.02 13.97 13.25
N ASN A 100 6.48 13.50 14.41
CA ASN A 100 7.32 12.32 14.54
C ASN A 100 6.45 11.05 14.68
N PRO A 101 6.61 10.05 13.80
CA PRO A 101 5.85 8.80 13.89
C PRO A 101 6.40 7.81 14.91
N LEU A 102 7.58 8.08 15.49
CA LEU A 102 8.27 7.16 16.40
C LEU A 102 7.92 7.44 17.86
N ILE A 103 7.70 6.39 18.65
CA ILE A 103 7.56 6.50 20.11
C ILE A 103 8.96 6.63 20.71
N LEU A 104 9.21 7.73 21.44
CA LEU A 104 10.47 7.94 22.15
C LEU A 104 10.45 7.16 23.46
N ARG A 105 11.52 6.41 23.72
CA ARG A 105 11.70 5.69 24.99
C ARG A 105 12.14 6.66 26.09
N PRO A 106 11.87 6.36 27.38
CA PRO A 106 12.29 7.21 28.51
C PRO A 106 13.78 7.49 28.54
N ASP A 107 14.62 6.51 28.17
CA ASP A 107 16.08 6.65 28.11
C ASP A 107 16.56 7.69 27.09
N VAL A 108 15.68 8.21 26.24
CA VAL A 108 15.98 9.26 25.24
C VAL A 108 15.50 10.62 25.74
N PHE A 109 14.22 10.76 26.05
CA PHE A 109 13.66 12.08 26.34
C PHE A 109 14.03 12.61 27.73
N GLU A 110 14.30 11.74 28.71
CA GLU A 110 14.73 12.14 30.07
C GLU A 110 16.16 12.71 30.08
N ARG A 111 16.94 12.49 29.02
CA ARG A 111 18.31 13.02 28.90
C ARG A 111 18.36 14.49 28.51
N ALA A 112 17.27 15.05 28.01
CA ALA A 112 17.17 16.48 27.76
C ALA A 112 17.18 17.23 29.09
N ARG A 113 18.21 18.06 29.31
CA ARG A 113 18.45 18.72 30.61
C ARG A 113 17.30 19.61 31.06
N GLN A 114 16.62 20.26 30.11
CA GLN A 114 15.56 21.22 30.39
C GLN A 114 14.18 20.67 30.00
N GLY A 115 14.11 19.83 28.96
CA GLY A 115 12.92 19.01 28.68
C GLY A 115 12.74 18.64 27.23
N ALA A 116 11.74 17.79 27.00
CA ALA A 116 11.30 17.35 25.68
C ALA A 116 9.83 17.72 25.45
N PHE A 117 9.53 18.26 24.27
CA PHE A 117 8.18 18.67 23.89
C PHE A 117 7.75 18.01 22.59
N ASN A 118 6.47 17.67 22.49
CA ASN A 118 5.85 17.11 21.31
C ASN A 118 4.72 17.99 20.78
N TYR A 119 4.66 18.07 19.45
CA TYR A 119 3.54 18.61 18.71
C TYR A 119 2.46 17.54 18.50
N HIS A 120 1.23 17.88 18.85
CA HIS A 120 0.04 17.10 18.55
C HIS A 120 -0.99 17.93 17.78
N ASP A 121 -1.59 17.36 16.74
CA ASP A 121 -2.56 18.01 15.85
C ASP A 121 -3.99 17.99 16.40
N GLY A 122 -4.15 18.05 17.73
CA GLY A 122 -5.46 18.01 18.41
C GLY A 122 -5.51 18.73 19.77
N PRO A 123 -6.72 19.01 20.29
CA PRO A 123 -6.96 19.64 21.58
C PRO A 123 -6.81 18.63 22.73
N LEU A 124 -5.58 18.33 23.15
CA LEU A 124 -5.33 17.40 24.25
C LEU A 124 -6.04 17.85 25.54
N PRO A 125 -6.63 16.91 26.32
CA PRO A 125 -6.54 15.44 26.20
C PRO A 125 -7.44 14.78 25.14
N ARG A 126 -8.28 15.54 24.44
CA ARG A 126 -9.15 15.00 23.39
C ARG A 126 -8.36 14.77 22.11
N TYR A 127 -8.79 13.77 21.35
CA TYR A 127 -8.24 13.42 20.04
C TYR A 127 -6.75 13.06 20.06
N ALA A 128 -6.26 12.46 21.14
CA ALA A 128 -4.91 11.88 21.21
C ALA A 128 -4.74 10.75 20.19
N GLY A 129 -3.50 10.45 19.80
CA GLY A 129 -3.16 9.43 18.81
C GLY A 129 -3.02 10.00 17.41
N THR A 130 -3.62 9.36 16.41
CA THR A 130 -3.33 9.69 14.99
C THR A 130 -4.55 10.21 14.24
N HIS A 131 -4.31 11.17 13.34
CA HIS A 131 -5.31 11.75 12.41
C HIS A 131 -6.45 12.50 13.13
N ALA A 132 -6.10 13.28 14.15
CA ALA A 132 -7.05 14.01 15.00
C ALA A 132 -8.02 14.89 14.19
N THR A 133 -7.53 15.53 13.12
CA THR A 133 -8.34 16.37 12.22
C THR A 133 -9.47 15.59 11.53
N SER A 134 -9.21 14.37 11.06
CA SER A 134 -10.27 13.51 10.48
C SER A 134 -11.32 13.13 11.52
N TRP A 135 -10.89 12.79 12.75
CA TRP A 135 -11.82 12.42 13.82
C TRP A 135 -12.68 13.60 14.30
N ALA A 136 -12.11 14.80 14.39
CA ALA A 136 -12.85 16.02 14.71
C ALA A 136 -13.91 16.32 13.65
N LEU A 137 -13.58 16.16 12.36
CA LEU A 137 -14.54 16.34 11.26
C LEU A 137 -15.66 15.31 11.29
N LEU A 138 -15.35 14.04 11.59
CA LEU A 138 -16.35 12.98 11.78
C LEU A 138 -17.29 13.25 12.96
N ALA A 139 -16.75 13.80 14.04
CA ALA A 139 -17.51 14.23 15.21
C ALA A 139 -18.26 15.56 14.98
N GLN A 140 -18.12 16.17 13.80
CA GLN A 140 -18.75 17.44 13.42
C GLN A 140 -18.42 18.60 14.36
N GLU A 141 -17.19 18.62 14.88
CA GLU A 141 -16.70 19.74 15.68
C GLU A 141 -16.70 21.05 14.87
N THR A 142 -16.97 22.15 15.55
CA THR A 142 -16.83 23.51 14.99
C THR A 142 -15.50 24.17 15.39
N GLU A 143 -14.86 23.63 16.43
CA GLU A 143 -13.61 24.12 17.00
C GLU A 143 -12.64 22.96 17.19
N HIS A 144 -11.37 23.21 16.93
CA HIS A 144 -10.26 22.30 17.13
C HIS A 144 -9.10 23.03 17.81
N ALA A 145 -7.99 22.36 18.04
CA ALA A 145 -6.75 23.02 18.44
C ALA A 145 -5.54 22.19 18.03
N VAL A 146 -4.37 22.82 18.09
CA VAL A 146 -3.09 22.13 18.15
C VAL A 146 -2.48 22.29 19.53
N THR A 147 -1.69 21.30 19.96
CA THR A 147 -1.10 21.29 21.29
C THR A 147 0.40 21.03 21.22
N TRP A 148 1.18 21.84 21.93
CA TRP A 148 2.54 21.53 22.34
C TRP A 148 2.51 21.10 23.80
N HIS A 149 2.99 19.90 24.09
CA HIS A 149 2.97 19.32 25.43
C HIS A 149 4.32 18.68 25.77
N ARG A 150 4.58 18.45 27.06
CA ARG A 150 5.77 17.71 27.50
C ARG A 150 5.65 16.24 27.09
N ILE A 151 6.78 15.62 26.76
CA ILE A 151 6.85 14.17 26.55
C ILE A 151 6.96 13.48 27.91
N ASP A 152 6.16 12.43 28.09
CA ASP A 152 6.16 11.52 29.23
C ASP A 152 6.09 10.06 28.73
N ASP A 153 5.86 9.11 29.64
CA ASP A 153 5.82 7.67 29.32
C ASP A 153 4.61 7.25 28.45
N GLY A 154 3.61 8.13 28.30
CA GLY A 154 2.40 7.86 27.55
C GLY A 154 2.35 8.55 26.19
N VAL A 155 1.40 8.11 25.35
CA VAL A 155 1.14 8.75 24.05
C VAL A 155 0.19 9.93 24.27
N ASP A 156 0.74 11.12 24.06
CA ASP A 156 0.08 12.42 24.18
C ASP A 156 -0.54 12.70 25.55
N THR A 157 0.09 12.24 26.65
CA THR A 157 -0.45 12.39 28.02
C THR A 157 0.22 13.48 28.84
N GLY A 158 1.45 13.88 28.50
CA GLY A 158 2.20 14.85 29.28
C GLY A 158 1.59 16.25 29.31
N ASP A 159 2.05 17.07 30.25
CA ASP A 159 1.47 18.39 30.54
C ASP A 159 1.43 19.31 29.32
N VAL A 160 0.29 19.98 29.12
CA VAL A 160 0.08 20.93 28.03
C VAL A 160 0.78 22.23 28.32
N VAL A 161 1.51 22.75 27.34
CA VAL A 161 2.33 23.95 27.48
C VAL A 161 1.78 25.09 26.64
N VAL A 162 1.49 24.81 25.37
CA VAL A 162 0.81 25.74 24.46
C VAL A 162 -0.32 25.00 23.80
N GLN A 163 -1.50 25.61 23.76
CA GLN A 163 -2.62 25.12 22.96
C GLN A 163 -3.20 26.27 22.16
N ARG A 164 -3.27 26.12 20.84
CA ARG A 164 -3.81 27.15 19.94
C ARG A 164 -5.07 26.65 19.25
N GLN A 165 -6.16 27.40 19.44
CA GLN A 165 -7.45 27.10 18.83
C GLN A 165 -7.41 27.28 17.31
N VAL A 166 -8.17 26.44 16.62
CA VAL A 166 -8.36 26.45 15.17
C VAL A 166 -9.86 26.29 14.88
N LEU A 167 -10.44 27.24 14.14
CA LEU A 167 -11.86 27.16 13.74
C LEU A 167 -12.05 26.24 12.54
N ILE A 168 -13.02 25.34 12.64
CA ILE A 168 -13.43 24.43 11.56
C ILE A 168 -14.54 25.11 10.75
N ALA A 169 -14.27 25.41 9.49
CA ALA A 169 -15.26 25.91 8.56
C ALA A 169 -16.16 24.75 8.05
N PRO A 170 -17.42 25.00 7.68
CA PRO A 170 -18.33 23.95 7.19
C PRO A 170 -17.81 23.19 5.95
N THR A 171 -16.95 23.82 5.15
CA THR A 171 -16.33 23.26 3.95
C THR A 171 -14.95 22.66 4.19
N ASP A 172 -14.43 22.69 5.42
CA ASP A 172 -13.11 22.12 5.70
C ASP A 172 -13.10 20.62 5.47
N THR A 173 -12.01 20.16 4.86
CA THR A 173 -11.64 18.77 4.69
C THR A 173 -10.50 18.42 5.63
N ALA A 174 -10.16 17.13 5.74
CA ALA A 174 -8.99 16.72 6.51
C ALA A 174 -7.72 17.44 6.03
N MET A 175 -7.56 17.63 4.72
CA MET A 175 -6.45 18.41 4.16
C MET A 175 -6.47 19.87 4.60
N THR A 176 -7.59 20.59 4.44
CA THR A 176 -7.61 22.03 4.74
C THR A 176 -7.52 22.31 6.24
N LEU A 177 -8.12 21.45 7.07
CA LEU A 177 -7.98 21.55 8.53
C LEU A 177 -6.55 21.25 8.97
N ASN A 178 -5.88 20.25 8.38
CA ASN A 178 -4.46 20.00 8.64
C ASN A 178 -3.58 21.20 8.27
N LEU A 179 -3.87 21.91 7.16
CA LEU A 179 -3.15 23.13 6.79
C LEU A 179 -3.35 24.26 7.82
N LYS A 180 -4.56 24.45 8.34
CA LYS A 180 -4.80 25.41 9.44
C LYS A 180 -4.05 25.02 10.71
N CYS A 181 -4.02 23.72 11.03
CA CYS A 181 -3.26 23.19 12.17
C CYS A 181 -1.76 23.41 11.97
N TYR A 182 -1.25 23.27 10.76
CA TYR A 182 0.15 23.54 10.43
C TYR A 182 0.54 25.00 10.72
N GLU A 183 -0.29 25.96 10.29
CA GLU A 183 -0.06 27.38 10.58
C GLU A 183 -0.11 27.67 12.09
N ALA A 184 -1.13 27.14 12.78
CA ALA A 184 -1.25 27.26 14.23
C ALA A 184 -0.08 26.59 14.98
N ALA A 185 0.49 25.51 14.44
CA ALA A 185 1.61 24.79 15.02
C ALA A 185 2.87 25.66 15.06
N ILE A 186 3.19 26.35 13.97
CA ILE A 186 4.36 27.25 13.88
C ILE A 186 4.21 28.42 14.86
N GLU A 187 3.02 29.03 14.91
CA GLU A 187 2.75 30.11 15.89
C GLU A 187 2.82 29.60 17.34
N GLY A 188 2.27 28.42 17.60
CA GLY A 188 2.38 27.77 18.91
C GLY A 188 3.81 27.42 19.28
N PHE A 189 4.64 27.04 18.30
CA PHE A 189 6.05 26.77 18.53
C PHE A 189 6.82 28.04 18.87
N ARG A 190 6.53 29.16 18.21
CA ARG A 190 7.10 30.47 18.56
C ARG A 190 6.76 30.88 19.99
N GLU A 191 5.51 30.64 20.39
CA GLU A 191 5.04 30.90 21.76
C GLU A 191 5.78 30.02 22.77
N LEU A 192 5.93 28.73 22.48
CA LEU A 192 6.74 27.79 23.27
C LEU A 192 8.17 28.31 23.43
N LEU A 193 8.89 28.57 22.33
CA LEU A 193 10.27 29.04 22.37
C LEU A 193 10.42 30.39 23.10
N THR A 194 9.46 31.30 22.95
CA THR A 194 9.44 32.56 23.69
C THR A 194 9.32 32.32 25.19
N GLY A 195 8.41 31.42 25.60
CA GLY A 195 8.23 31.00 26.99
C GLY A 195 9.49 30.36 27.59
N LEU A 196 10.18 29.51 26.82
CA LEU A 196 11.46 28.90 27.20
C LEU A 196 12.54 29.95 27.42
N LYS A 197 12.67 30.91 26.50
CA LYS A 197 13.69 31.96 26.56
C LYS A 197 13.54 32.89 27.77
N ILE A 198 12.30 33.19 28.18
CA ILE A 198 12.02 34.08 29.33
C ILE A 198 11.88 33.33 30.66
N GLY A 199 11.91 32.00 30.65
CA GLY A 199 11.76 31.16 31.85
C GLY A 199 10.37 31.22 32.50
N LYS A 200 9.31 31.55 31.74
CA LYS A 200 7.92 31.68 32.24
C LYS A 200 6.99 30.62 31.66
N LEU A 201 7.53 29.47 31.28
CA LEU A 201 6.74 28.40 30.69
C LEU A 201 5.91 27.70 31.77
N THR A 202 4.59 27.89 31.77
CA THR A 202 3.67 27.17 32.65
C THR A 202 3.15 25.93 31.93
N ALA A 203 3.29 24.77 32.54
CA ALA A 203 2.71 23.53 32.05
C ALA A 203 1.47 23.18 32.87
N TYR A 204 0.42 22.72 32.19
CA TYR A 204 -0.87 22.37 32.79
C TYR A 204 -1.11 20.86 32.66
N PRO A 205 -1.34 20.15 33.78
CA PRO A 205 -1.61 18.72 33.71
C PRO A 205 -2.93 18.45 32.97
N GLN A 206 -2.92 17.41 32.15
CA GLN A 206 -4.10 17.01 31.40
C GLN A 206 -5.14 16.35 32.31
N ALA A 207 -6.41 16.73 32.14
CA ALA A 207 -7.53 16.03 32.78
C ALA A 207 -7.88 14.74 32.01
N LEU A 208 -7.11 13.67 32.22
CA LEU A 208 -7.19 12.42 31.44
C LEU A 208 -8.56 11.71 31.49
N VAL A 209 -9.44 12.06 32.43
CA VAL A 209 -10.84 11.60 32.45
C VAL A 209 -11.61 12.01 31.18
N ASN A 210 -11.21 13.11 30.54
CA ASN A 210 -11.81 13.61 29.30
C ASN A 210 -11.06 13.15 28.04
N ARG A 211 -10.13 12.18 28.18
CA ARG A 211 -9.28 11.73 27.08
C ARG A 211 -10.07 10.94 26.05
N SER A 212 -9.86 11.26 24.78
CA SER A 212 -10.24 10.40 23.66
C SER A 212 -8.99 10.05 22.86
N TYR A 213 -8.84 8.77 22.49
CA TYR A 213 -7.62 8.25 21.89
C TYR A 213 -7.92 7.38 20.67
N PHE A 214 -7.26 7.69 19.56
CA PHE A 214 -7.43 7.03 18.27
C PHE A 214 -6.10 6.39 17.83
N PRO A 215 -5.90 5.08 18.05
CA PRO A 215 -4.66 4.41 17.65
C PRO A 215 -4.52 4.31 16.13
N LYS A 216 -3.30 4.12 15.62
CA LYS A 216 -2.99 3.97 14.17
C LYS A 216 -3.86 2.96 13.42
N ARG A 217 -4.31 1.89 14.10
CA ARG A 217 -5.18 0.85 13.52
C ARG A 217 -6.64 1.25 13.40
N ARG A 218 -7.10 2.27 14.14
CA ARG A 218 -8.50 2.71 14.17
C ARG A 218 -8.92 3.12 12.76
N ARG A 219 -10.14 2.75 12.36
CA ARG A 219 -10.71 3.13 11.07
C ARG A 219 -12.10 3.73 11.21
N PRO A 220 -12.50 4.63 10.28
CA PRO A 220 -13.87 5.13 10.21
C PRO A 220 -14.87 3.99 10.07
N ASP A 221 -16.08 4.24 10.57
CA ASP A 221 -17.15 3.25 10.55
C ASP A 221 -17.47 2.76 9.13
N ALA A 222 -17.81 1.47 9.03
CA ALA A 222 -18.07 0.76 7.79
C ALA A 222 -16.96 0.97 6.74
N ALA A 223 -15.70 1.15 7.14
CA ALA A 223 -14.59 1.42 6.22
C ALA A 223 -14.84 2.60 5.25
N GLY A 224 -15.65 3.58 5.66
CA GLY A 224 -16.02 4.73 4.82
C GLY A 224 -17.18 4.48 3.84
N TYR A 225 -17.85 3.33 3.89
CA TYR A 225 -19.11 3.15 3.16
C TYR A 225 -20.18 4.10 3.70
N LEU A 226 -20.77 4.89 2.81
CA LEU A 226 -21.87 5.77 3.15
C LEU A 226 -23.11 4.96 3.45
N ARG A 227 -23.66 5.24 4.63
CA ARG A 227 -24.86 4.65 5.17
C ARG A 227 -26.01 5.64 4.99
N TRP A 228 -26.80 5.43 3.94
CA TRP A 228 -27.82 6.41 3.50
C TRP A 228 -28.93 6.69 4.53
N ASP A 229 -29.08 5.83 5.53
CA ASP A 229 -29.92 5.99 6.72
C ASP A 229 -29.41 7.07 7.70
N ARG A 230 -28.16 7.52 7.56
CA ARG A 230 -27.57 8.62 8.35
C ARG A 230 -28.02 9.99 7.83
N SER A 231 -27.75 11.04 8.62
CA SER A 231 -28.05 12.41 8.21
C SER A 231 -27.15 12.85 7.05
N ALA A 232 -27.60 13.82 6.26
CA ALA A 232 -26.80 14.41 5.19
C ALA A 232 -25.51 15.05 5.74
N GLN A 233 -25.56 15.57 6.97
CA GLN A 233 -24.40 16.11 7.67
C GLN A 233 -23.40 15.02 8.04
N ASP A 234 -23.85 13.84 8.51
CA ASP A 234 -22.96 12.70 8.78
C ASP A 234 -22.27 12.22 7.50
N LEU A 235 -23.02 12.14 6.38
CA LEU A 235 -22.46 11.76 5.08
C LEU A 235 -21.44 12.79 4.57
N SER A 236 -21.73 14.08 4.73
CA SER A 236 -20.80 15.17 4.42
C SER A 236 -19.56 15.13 5.31
N ALA A 237 -19.73 14.91 6.62
CA ALA A 237 -18.63 14.77 7.56
C ALA A 237 -17.70 13.61 7.17
N MET A 238 -18.26 12.45 6.84
CA MET A 238 -17.48 11.29 6.36
C MET A 238 -16.66 11.62 5.10
N THR A 239 -17.27 12.28 4.11
CA THR A 239 -16.55 12.62 2.87
C THR A 239 -15.44 13.66 3.11
N ARG A 240 -15.71 14.71 3.90
CA ARG A 240 -14.73 15.75 4.22
C ARG A 240 -13.57 15.23 5.08
N ALA A 241 -13.87 14.38 6.06
CA ALA A 241 -12.87 13.78 6.95
C ALA A 241 -11.90 12.82 6.24
N LEU A 242 -12.27 12.33 5.05
CA LEU A 242 -11.48 11.41 4.24
C LEU A 242 -10.90 12.06 2.98
N ASP A 243 -11.05 13.38 2.83
CA ASP A 243 -10.42 14.14 1.75
C ASP A 243 -9.08 14.72 2.20
N PHE A 244 -8.01 14.03 1.81
CA PHE A 244 -6.61 14.41 2.01
C PHE A 244 -6.04 15.15 0.78
N GLY A 245 -6.87 15.51 -0.19
CA GLY A 245 -6.45 16.10 -1.45
C GLY A 245 -5.81 15.10 -2.43
N PRO A 246 -5.42 15.56 -3.62
CA PRO A 246 -4.97 14.68 -4.70
C PRO A 246 -3.51 14.20 -4.54
N TYR A 247 -2.69 14.91 -3.77
CA TYR A 247 -1.23 14.69 -3.68
C TYR A 247 -0.76 14.06 -2.37
N HIS A 248 -1.63 13.93 -1.37
CA HIS A 248 -1.30 13.26 -0.12
C HIS A 248 -1.93 11.87 -0.07
N ALA A 249 -1.20 10.93 0.53
CA ALA A 249 -1.75 9.61 0.82
C ALA A 249 -2.84 9.74 1.88
N ASN A 250 -4.00 9.12 1.65
CA ASN A 250 -5.03 9.00 2.67
C ASN A 250 -4.74 7.74 3.52
N PRO A 251 -4.43 7.88 4.83
CA PRO A 251 -4.05 6.76 5.69
C PRO A 251 -5.23 5.97 6.28
N LEU A 252 -6.47 6.44 6.09
CA LEU A 252 -7.67 5.89 6.70
C LEU A 252 -8.43 4.99 5.71
N CYS A 253 -9.23 5.58 4.83
CA CYS A 253 -9.97 4.95 3.74
C CYS A 253 -10.55 6.03 2.81
N LEU A 254 -11.00 5.65 1.61
CA LEU A 254 -11.84 6.53 0.80
C LEU A 254 -13.30 6.49 1.25
N PRO A 255 -14.07 7.58 1.13
CA PRO A 255 -15.51 7.51 1.24
C PRO A 255 -16.05 6.74 0.01
N LYS A 256 -16.97 5.80 0.24
CA LYS A 256 -17.44 4.86 -0.78
C LYS A 256 -18.95 4.69 -0.71
N ALA A 257 -19.58 4.35 -1.82
CA ALA A 257 -20.96 3.84 -1.85
C ALA A 257 -20.92 2.38 -2.30
N LEU A 258 -21.80 1.55 -1.74
CA LEU A 258 -22.09 0.24 -2.30
C LEU A 258 -23.18 0.39 -3.36
N VAL A 259 -22.82 0.14 -4.61
CA VAL A 259 -23.70 0.28 -5.79
C VAL A 259 -23.81 -1.08 -6.45
N GLY A 260 -24.97 -1.73 -6.33
CA GLY A 260 -25.10 -3.14 -6.68
C GLY A 260 -24.18 -4.00 -5.80
N ASP A 261 -23.29 -4.77 -6.44
CA ASP A 261 -22.27 -5.59 -5.78
C ASP A 261 -20.87 -4.93 -5.79
N GLU A 262 -20.76 -3.64 -6.14
CA GLU A 262 -19.47 -2.94 -6.25
C GLU A 262 -19.31 -1.79 -5.25
N ALA A 263 -18.07 -1.57 -4.83
CA ALA A 263 -17.69 -0.42 -4.02
C ALA A 263 -17.15 0.69 -4.93
N VAL A 264 -17.87 1.81 -4.96
CA VAL A 264 -17.54 2.96 -5.79
C VAL A 264 -17.09 4.11 -4.92
N ALA A 265 -15.92 4.67 -5.21
CA ALA A 265 -15.41 5.81 -4.45
C ALA A 265 -16.26 7.07 -4.68
N ILE A 266 -16.42 7.87 -3.64
CA ILE A 266 -17.12 9.15 -3.69
C ILE A 266 -16.07 10.24 -3.76
N ARG A 267 -16.15 11.06 -4.79
CA ARG A 267 -15.24 12.19 -4.98
C ARG A 267 -15.72 13.43 -4.26
N ARG A 268 -17.03 13.66 -4.29
CA ARG A 268 -17.66 14.84 -3.68
C ARG A 268 -19.07 14.48 -3.24
N LEU A 269 -19.47 15.03 -2.10
CA LEU A 269 -20.84 15.02 -1.63
C LEU A 269 -21.22 16.43 -1.18
N GLU A 270 -22.37 16.89 -1.64
CA GLU A 270 -22.93 18.20 -1.30
C GLU A 270 -24.29 18.03 -0.66
N VAL A 271 -24.51 18.71 0.47
CA VAL A 271 -25.80 18.74 1.16
C VAL A 271 -26.63 19.86 0.56
N LEU A 272 -27.83 19.53 0.07
CA LEU A 272 -28.71 20.51 -0.55
C LEU A 272 -29.60 21.21 0.49
N PRO A 273 -30.06 22.44 0.23
CA PRO A 273 -30.99 23.16 1.11
C PRO A 273 -32.45 22.67 0.98
N ARG A 274 -32.67 21.41 0.58
CA ARG A 274 -33.99 20.81 0.37
C ARG A 274 -34.07 19.41 0.96
N ARG A 275 -35.29 19.01 1.31
CA ARG A 275 -35.64 17.65 1.73
C ARG A 275 -36.79 17.16 0.87
N SER A 276 -36.55 16.13 0.09
CA SER A 276 -37.56 15.52 -0.79
C SER A 276 -38.63 14.73 -0.01
N GLY A 277 -38.30 14.23 1.18
CA GLY A 277 -39.20 13.41 2.01
C GLY A 277 -39.29 11.94 1.59
N PHE A 278 -38.57 11.53 0.54
CA PHE A 278 -38.49 10.13 0.15
C PHE A 278 -37.68 9.31 1.17
N PRO A 279 -37.87 7.98 1.22
CA PRO A 279 -37.07 7.11 2.07
C PRO A 279 -35.56 7.29 1.84
N ALA A 280 -34.79 7.20 2.93
CA ALA A 280 -33.33 7.21 2.87
C ALA A 280 -32.79 6.22 1.83
N GLY A 281 -31.84 6.66 1.01
CA GLY A 281 -31.23 5.90 -0.08
C GLY A 281 -32.01 5.93 -1.40
N SER A 282 -33.16 6.60 -1.47
CA SER A 282 -33.90 6.76 -2.73
C SER A 282 -33.12 7.64 -3.72
N LEU A 283 -32.95 7.15 -4.93
CA LEU A 283 -32.30 7.84 -6.05
C LEU A 283 -33.32 8.77 -6.71
N LEU A 284 -33.16 10.08 -6.52
CA LEU A 284 -34.11 11.09 -6.96
C LEU A 284 -33.86 11.60 -8.38
N GLU A 285 -32.59 11.64 -8.79
CA GLU A 285 -32.16 12.11 -10.11
C GLU A 285 -30.85 11.43 -10.53
N ILE A 286 -30.76 11.04 -11.80
CA ILE A 286 -29.54 10.49 -12.42
C ILE A 286 -29.01 11.45 -13.50
N HIS A 287 -28.05 12.27 -13.10
CA HIS A 287 -27.31 13.13 -14.02
C HIS A 287 -26.03 12.42 -14.52
N PHE A 288 -25.40 12.95 -15.59
CA PHE A 288 -24.15 12.35 -16.11
C PHE A 288 -22.97 12.51 -15.15
N SER A 289 -22.98 13.54 -14.30
CA SER A 289 -21.88 13.88 -13.40
C SER A 289 -22.13 13.52 -11.93
N HIS A 290 -23.40 13.35 -11.53
CA HIS A 290 -23.78 13.15 -10.14
C HIS A 290 -25.12 12.45 -10.02
N TRP A 291 -25.39 11.91 -8.84
CA TRP A 291 -26.72 11.45 -8.43
C TRP A 291 -27.28 12.34 -7.33
N ARG A 292 -28.59 12.54 -7.33
CA ARG A 292 -29.29 13.11 -6.16
C ARG A 292 -29.92 11.99 -5.36
N VAL A 293 -29.61 11.94 -4.07
CA VAL A 293 -30.06 10.86 -3.17
C VAL A 293 -30.76 11.46 -1.95
N ALA A 294 -31.92 10.90 -1.60
CA ALA A 294 -32.63 11.25 -0.38
C ALA A 294 -31.92 10.67 0.85
N THR A 295 -31.82 11.46 1.92
CA THR A 295 -31.33 11.00 3.24
C THR A 295 -32.42 11.13 4.30
N GLY A 296 -32.14 10.77 5.56
CA GLY A 296 -33.07 11.03 6.67
C GLY A 296 -33.37 12.51 6.92
N THR A 297 -32.49 13.40 6.45
CA THR A 297 -32.53 14.86 6.67
C THR A 297 -32.68 15.60 5.34
N GLN A 298 -31.64 16.27 4.83
CA GLN A 298 -31.65 16.90 3.50
C GLN A 298 -31.24 15.92 2.39
N ASP A 299 -31.60 16.25 1.15
CA ASP A 299 -31.09 15.52 -0.01
C ASP A 299 -29.61 15.85 -0.24
N VAL A 300 -28.88 14.91 -0.85
CA VAL A 300 -27.46 15.09 -1.18
C VAL A 300 -27.21 14.90 -2.68
N GLU A 301 -26.24 15.62 -3.21
CA GLU A 301 -25.66 15.36 -4.54
C GLU A 301 -24.31 14.68 -4.39
N VAL A 302 -24.13 13.57 -5.10
CA VAL A 302 -22.96 12.68 -4.97
C VAL A 302 -22.29 12.52 -6.32
N CYS A 303 -21.01 12.85 -6.38
CA CYS A 303 -20.15 12.63 -7.53
C CYS A 303 -19.23 11.44 -7.27
N PHE A 304 -19.17 10.49 -8.20
CA PHE A 304 -18.37 9.29 -8.08
C PHE A 304 -16.98 9.46 -8.68
N GLY A 305 -16.02 8.73 -8.13
CA GLY A 305 -14.64 8.68 -8.58
C GLY A 305 -14.20 7.26 -8.93
N SER A 306 -13.39 7.14 -9.97
CA SER A 306 -12.70 5.89 -10.31
C SER A 306 -11.52 5.67 -9.38
N SER A 307 -10.96 4.46 -9.39
CA SER A 307 -9.78 4.08 -8.62
C SER A 307 -8.54 4.95 -8.93
N ASP A 308 -8.51 5.61 -10.09
CA ASP A 308 -7.47 6.55 -10.49
C ASP A 308 -7.76 8.01 -10.14
N GLY A 309 -8.83 8.25 -9.37
CA GLY A 309 -9.24 9.58 -8.96
C GLY A 309 -9.75 10.44 -10.10
N ARG A 310 -10.21 9.88 -11.22
CA ARG A 310 -10.98 10.61 -12.24
C ARG A 310 -12.47 10.61 -11.89
N VAL A 311 -13.21 11.55 -12.48
CA VAL A 311 -14.67 11.59 -12.34
C VAL A 311 -15.28 10.45 -13.16
N LEU A 312 -16.17 9.68 -12.56
CA LEU A 312 -16.92 8.64 -13.25
C LEU A 312 -18.17 9.24 -13.91
N ASP A 313 -18.56 8.68 -15.07
CA ASP A 313 -19.88 8.92 -15.65
C ASP A 313 -20.93 8.24 -14.76
N ALA A 314 -21.66 9.06 -14.00
CA ALA A 314 -22.64 8.59 -13.04
C ALA A 314 -23.86 7.95 -13.72
N ARG A 315 -24.17 8.33 -14.97
CA ARG A 315 -25.25 7.70 -15.74
C ARG A 315 -24.82 6.35 -16.27
N ALA A 316 -23.58 6.22 -16.72
CA ALA A 316 -23.02 4.93 -17.13
C ALA A 316 -22.97 3.96 -15.93
N LEU A 317 -22.59 4.45 -14.75
CA LEU A 317 -22.62 3.68 -13.51
C LEU A 317 -24.03 3.17 -13.20
N ALA A 318 -25.05 4.02 -13.29
CA ALA A 318 -26.43 3.63 -13.02
C ALA A 318 -26.92 2.53 -13.97
N ARG A 319 -26.62 2.66 -15.26
CA ARG A 319 -26.93 1.65 -16.28
C ARG A 319 -26.22 0.32 -16.01
N HIS A 320 -24.94 0.38 -15.64
CA HIS A 320 -24.16 -0.82 -15.34
C HIS A 320 -24.70 -1.57 -14.12
N SER A 321 -25.19 -0.82 -13.12
CA SER A 321 -25.75 -1.37 -11.89
C SER A 321 -27.27 -1.63 -11.95
N ASN A 322 -27.91 -1.47 -13.13
CA ASN A 322 -29.36 -1.60 -13.32
C ASN A 322 -30.18 -0.75 -12.32
N LEU A 323 -29.79 0.51 -12.12
CA LEU A 323 -30.47 1.48 -11.26
C LEU A 323 -31.13 2.58 -12.08
N ASP A 324 -32.39 2.85 -11.77
CA ASP A 324 -33.20 3.93 -12.34
C ASP A 324 -33.64 4.94 -11.25
N GLU A 325 -34.12 6.11 -11.66
CA GLU A 325 -34.75 7.06 -10.74
C GLU A 325 -35.92 6.40 -10.00
N GLY A 326 -35.99 6.61 -8.68
CA GLY A 326 -36.90 5.92 -7.76
C GLY A 326 -36.32 4.65 -7.14
N SER A 327 -35.23 4.10 -7.69
CA SER A 327 -34.52 2.96 -7.07
C SER A 327 -33.99 3.32 -5.70
N ARG A 328 -33.77 2.31 -4.86
CA ARG A 328 -33.21 2.49 -3.51
C ARG A 328 -31.83 1.84 -3.42
N LEU A 329 -30.83 2.64 -3.04
CA LEU A 329 -29.48 2.17 -2.79
C LEU A 329 -29.44 1.25 -1.57
N LEU A 330 -28.50 0.30 -1.58
CA LEU A 330 -28.33 -0.64 -0.48
C LEU A 330 -27.86 0.10 0.77
N ILE A 331 -28.49 -0.22 1.91
CA ILE A 331 -28.17 0.34 3.21
C ILE A 331 -27.56 -0.75 4.07
N LEU A 332 -26.35 -0.51 4.57
CA LEU A 332 -25.66 -1.42 5.48
C LEU A 332 -26.31 -1.35 6.87
N GLY A 333 -26.75 -2.50 7.39
CA GLY A 333 -27.20 -2.62 8.76
C GLY A 333 -26.07 -2.39 9.77
N ASP A 334 -26.41 -2.08 11.02
CA ASP A 334 -25.41 -1.78 12.07
C ASP A 334 -24.42 -2.92 12.32
N GLU A 335 -24.88 -4.17 12.28
CA GLU A 335 -24.01 -5.34 12.45
C GLU A 335 -23.03 -5.50 11.27
N GLN A 336 -23.51 -5.25 10.05
CA GLN A 336 -22.69 -5.28 8.85
C GLN A 336 -21.62 -4.18 8.91
N ALA A 337 -22.02 -2.96 9.28
CA ALA A 337 -21.12 -1.84 9.46
C ALA A 337 -20.02 -2.14 10.50
N ARG A 338 -20.38 -2.70 11.67
CA ARG A 338 -19.41 -3.12 12.70
C ARG A 338 -18.44 -4.19 12.19
N SER A 339 -18.95 -5.19 11.47
CA SER A 339 -18.13 -6.27 10.91
C SER A 339 -17.14 -5.76 9.87
N ILE A 340 -17.59 -4.86 8.99
CA ILE A 340 -16.72 -4.19 8.00
C ILE A 340 -15.66 -3.32 8.68
N THR A 341 -16.03 -2.54 9.71
CA THR A 341 -15.06 -1.75 10.49
C THR A 341 -14.00 -2.67 11.11
N ALA A 342 -14.43 -3.73 11.81
CA ALA A 342 -13.51 -4.68 12.44
C ALA A 342 -12.58 -5.33 11.41
N ALA A 343 -13.10 -5.68 10.23
CA ALA A 343 -12.29 -6.22 9.15
C ALA A 343 -11.24 -5.23 8.66
N HIS A 344 -11.64 -3.98 8.44
CA HIS A 344 -10.73 -2.94 8.00
C HIS A 344 -9.63 -2.63 9.02
N GLU A 345 -9.96 -2.58 10.31
CA GLU A 345 -8.99 -2.37 11.40
C GLU A 345 -7.97 -3.52 11.53
N LEU A 346 -8.33 -4.75 11.13
CA LEU A 346 -7.39 -5.88 11.09
C LEU A 346 -6.38 -5.76 9.93
N LEU A 347 -6.80 -5.20 8.80
CA LEU A 347 -5.96 -5.00 7.62
C LEU A 347 -5.00 -3.82 7.81
N ALA A 348 -5.46 -2.77 8.50
CA ALA A 348 -4.77 -1.49 8.68
C ALA A 348 -3.27 -1.58 9.06
N PRO A 349 -2.83 -2.41 10.02
CA PRO A 349 -1.41 -2.50 10.40
C PRO A 349 -0.50 -3.04 9.28
N ARG A 350 -1.08 -3.71 8.28
CA ARG A 350 -0.35 -4.45 7.24
C ARG A 350 -0.27 -3.68 5.92
N GLU A 351 -1.00 -2.57 5.79
CA GLU A 351 -1.06 -1.77 4.57
C GLU A 351 0.29 -1.18 4.18
N ASP A 352 1.13 -0.78 5.14
CA ASP A 352 2.45 -0.22 4.85
C ASP A 352 3.38 -1.25 4.18
N PHE A 353 3.29 -2.53 4.56
CA PHE A 353 4.01 -3.63 3.90
C PHE A 353 3.55 -3.78 2.45
N TRP A 354 2.23 -3.88 2.24
CA TRP A 354 1.66 -4.06 0.90
C TRP A 354 1.88 -2.84 0.00
N ARG A 355 1.79 -1.62 0.52
CA ARG A 355 2.08 -0.39 -0.22
C ARG A 355 3.47 -0.42 -0.81
N ARG A 356 4.51 -0.75 -0.01
CA ARG A 356 5.90 -0.81 -0.48
C ARG A 356 6.09 -1.85 -1.58
N ARG A 357 5.48 -3.03 -1.44
CA ARG A 357 5.56 -4.08 -2.46
C ARG A 357 4.80 -3.72 -3.75
N LEU A 358 3.66 -3.04 -3.64
CA LEU A 358 2.90 -2.54 -4.78
C LEU A 358 3.58 -1.35 -5.48
N GLU A 359 4.36 -0.53 -4.77
CA GLU A 359 5.19 0.52 -5.37
C GLU A 359 6.29 -0.06 -6.29
N GLN A 360 6.62 -1.34 -6.09
CA GLN A 360 7.53 -2.13 -6.91
C GLN A 360 6.78 -3.06 -7.87
N PHE A 361 5.56 -2.70 -8.27
CA PHE A 361 4.72 -3.52 -9.15
C PHE A 361 5.42 -3.92 -10.45
N ARG A 362 5.38 -5.22 -10.76
CA ARG A 362 5.95 -5.82 -11.97
C ARG A 362 5.00 -6.86 -12.53
N THR A 363 5.06 -7.06 -13.85
CA THR A 363 4.31 -8.10 -14.54
C THR A 363 5.25 -8.98 -15.33
N LEU A 364 5.06 -10.30 -15.19
CA LEU A 364 5.78 -11.28 -15.98
C LEU A 364 5.22 -11.33 -17.41
N LYS A 365 6.09 -11.25 -18.42
CA LYS A 365 5.68 -11.42 -19.82
C LYS A 365 5.71 -12.89 -20.20
N PHE A 366 4.54 -13.45 -20.48
CA PHE A 366 4.43 -14.85 -20.85
C PHE A 366 4.78 -15.05 -22.35
N PRO A 367 5.73 -15.93 -22.71
CA PRO A 367 6.24 -16.03 -24.08
C PRO A 367 5.27 -16.73 -25.05
N PHE A 368 4.23 -17.38 -24.53
CA PHE A 368 3.34 -18.25 -25.30
C PHE A 368 2.00 -17.61 -25.67
N LEU A 369 1.85 -16.29 -25.53
CA LEU A 369 0.60 -15.61 -25.88
C LEU A 369 0.27 -15.80 -27.37
N SER A 370 -0.99 -16.14 -27.66
CA SER A 370 -1.46 -16.20 -29.04
C SER A 370 -1.39 -14.81 -29.67
N SER A 371 -0.90 -14.72 -30.91
CA SER A 371 -0.64 -13.45 -31.62
C SER A 371 -1.90 -12.58 -31.83
N SER A 372 -3.08 -13.13 -31.63
CA SER A 372 -4.34 -12.40 -31.53
C SER A 372 -4.63 -12.05 -30.07
N LEU A 373 -4.14 -10.89 -29.61
CA LEU A 373 -4.76 -10.21 -28.47
C LEU A 373 -6.19 -9.86 -28.92
N SER A 374 -7.13 -10.75 -28.62
CA SER A 374 -8.54 -10.51 -28.93
C SER A 374 -9.11 -9.61 -27.84
N ASP A 375 -9.78 -8.54 -28.22
CA ASP A 375 -10.69 -7.77 -27.34
C ASP A 375 -11.93 -8.59 -26.92
N ALA A 376 -12.01 -9.86 -27.30
CA ALA A 376 -13.07 -10.77 -26.89
C ALA A 376 -13.04 -11.03 -25.38
N PRO A 377 -14.21 -11.28 -24.76
CA PRO A 377 -14.28 -11.62 -23.35
C PRO A 377 -13.47 -12.90 -23.06
N PRO A 378 -12.82 -12.98 -21.88
CA PRO A 378 -11.98 -14.11 -21.53
C PRO A 378 -12.78 -15.40 -21.49
N ARG A 379 -12.26 -16.45 -22.12
CA ARG A 379 -12.88 -17.77 -22.16
C ARG A 379 -12.19 -18.70 -21.17
N TRP A 380 -12.58 -18.63 -19.91
CA TRP A 380 -11.98 -19.43 -18.85
C TRP A 380 -12.21 -20.93 -19.04
N GLN A 381 -11.12 -21.69 -19.00
CA GLN A 381 -11.10 -23.15 -18.99
C GLN A 381 -10.24 -23.66 -17.85
N SER A 382 -10.49 -24.90 -17.42
CA SER A 382 -9.71 -25.58 -16.38
C SER A 382 -9.13 -26.86 -16.95
N SER A 383 -7.86 -27.14 -16.68
CA SER A 383 -7.25 -28.43 -17.02
C SER A 383 -7.80 -29.54 -16.12
N SER A 384 -7.59 -30.79 -16.52
CA SER A 384 -7.74 -31.93 -15.62
C SER A 384 -6.76 -31.81 -14.44
N GLY A 385 -7.17 -32.34 -13.29
CA GLY A 385 -6.31 -32.44 -12.11
C GLY A 385 -5.15 -33.40 -12.35
N VAL A 386 -3.96 -33.00 -11.92
CA VAL A 386 -2.73 -33.79 -12.04
C VAL A 386 -2.24 -34.13 -10.65
N ILE A 387 -2.03 -35.41 -10.39
CA ILE A 387 -1.37 -35.89 -9.17
C ILE A 387 0.08 -36.22 -9.54
N PRO A 388 1.06 -35.44 -9.07
CA PRO A 388 2.47 -35.70 -9.35
C PRO A 388 2.95 -36.92 -8.56
N SER A 389 3.11 -38.06 -9.24
CA SER A 389 3.61 -39.31 -8.64
C SER A 389 4.98 -39.14 -7.96
N ALA A 390 5.81 -38.22 -8.47
CA ALA A 390 7.11 -37.88 -7.91
C ALA A 390 7.06 -37.41 -6.45
N LEU A 391 5.95 -36.78 -6.03
CA LEU A 391 5.81 -36.18 -4.69
C LEU A 391 5.05 -37.07 -3.70
N ALA A 392 4.67 -38.29 -4.09
CA ALA A 392 3.80 -39.16 -3.30
C ALA A 392 4.34 -39.54 -1.90
N LYS A 393 5.64 -39.34 -1.63
CA LYS A 393 6.30 -39.66 -0.36
C LYS A 393 6.48 -38.45 0.58
N LEU A 394 6.17 -37.24 0.12
CA LEU A 394 6.38 -36.01 0.88
C LEU A 394 5.20 -35.72 1.81
N SER A 395 5.42 -34.87 2.81
CA SER A 395 4.33 -34.36 3.66
C SER A 395 3.47 -33.36 2.88
N GLN A 396 2.26 -33.09 3.37
CA GLN A 396 1.30 -32.17 2.73
C GLN A 396 1.87 -30.75 2.49
N ASN A 397 2.53 -30.19 3.50
CA ASN A 397 3.14 -28.87 3.41
C ASN A 397 4.33 -28.87 2.44
N ASP A 398 5.15 -29.91 2.48
CA ASP A 398 6.30 -30.04 1.58
C ASP A 398 5.83 -30.18 0.13
N CYS A 399 4.77 -30.95 -0.16
CA CYS A 399 4.22 -31.07 -1.51
C CYS A 399 3.89 -29.71 -2.13
N THR A 400 3.24 -28.82 -1.36
CA THR A 400 2.86 -27.48 -1.84
C THR A 400 4.09 -26.63 -2.14
N GLU A 401 5.06 -26.61 -1.22
CA GLU A 401 6.30 -25.85 -1.41
C GLU A 401 7.12 -26.38 -2.59
N TYR A 402 7.23 -27.70 -2.75
CA TYR A 402 7.93 -28.31 -3.88
C TYR A 402 7.28 -27.94 -5.22
N LEU A 403 5.95 -28.01 -5.31
CA LEU A 403 5.22 -27.66 -6.54
C LEU A 403 5.39 -26.20 -6.91
N VAL A 404 5.22 -25.30 -5.93
CA VAL A 404 5.32 -23.86 -6.17
C VAL A 404 6.77 -23.48 -6.48
N THR A 405 7.75 -24.07 -5.79
CA THR A 405 9.18 -23.84 -6.09
C THR A 405 9.53 -24.31 -7.50
N ALA A 406 9.12 -25.52 -7.88
CA ALA A 406 9.34 -26.02 -9.24
C ALA A 406 8.65 -25.14 -10.29
N TRP A 407 7.43 -24.67 -10.02
CA TRP A 407 6.71 -23.75 -10.90
C TRP A 407 7.45 -22.42 -11.08
N LEU A 408 7.95 -21.81 -10.00
CA LEU A 408 8.71 -20.56 -10.07
C LEU A 408 10.04 -20.74 -10.80
N ILE A 409 10.77 -21.83 -10.56
CA ILE A 409 11.99 -22.17 -11.30
C ILE A 409 11.68 -22.34 -12.79
N TYR A 410 10.60 -23.05 -13.12
CA TYR A 410 10.16 -23.20 -14.50
C TYR A 410 9.89 -21.83 -15.15
N LEU A 411 9.11 -20.97 -14.50
CA LEU A 411 8.82 -19.61 -14.97
C LEU A 411 10.08 -18.80 -15.20
N ALA A 412 11.02 -18.79 -14.24
CA ALA A 412 12.27 -18.07 -14.37
C ALA A 412 13.09 -18.55 -15.59
N ARG A 413 13.08 -19.86 -15.86
CA ARG A 413 13.81 -20.43 -17.00
C ARG A 413 13.16 -20.17 -18.36
N ILE A 414 11.84 -20.18 -18.45
CA ILE A 414 11.15 -19.94 -19.74
C ILE A 414 11.04 -18.46 -20.08
N THR A 415 11.06 -17.58 -19.09
CA THR A 415 10.99 -16.12 -19.30
C THR A 415 12.36 -15.46 -19.30
N GLY A 416 13.35 -16.06 -18.65
CA GLY A 416 14.65 -15.44 -18.38
C GLY A 416 14.62 -14.40 -17.25
N GLU A 417 13.48 -14.19 -16.59
CA GLU A 417 13.31 -13.26 -15.48
C GLU A 417 13.56 -13.97 -14.15
N THR A 418 14.48 -13.47 -13.33
CA THR A 418 14.80 -14.07 -12.01
C THR A 418 14.05 -13.42 -10.85
N GLU A 419 13.58 -12.18 -11.00
CA GLU A 419 12.76 -11.48 -10.01
C GLU A 419 11.29 -11.62 -10.39
N LEU A 420 10.61 -12.58 -9.78
CA LEU A 420 9.24 -12.94 -10.14
C LEU A 420 8.24 -12.25 -9.21
N GLN A 421 7.22 -11.63 -9.79
CA GLN A 421 6.04 -11.14 -9.07
C GLN A 421 4.76 -11.76 -9.65
N LEU A 422 4.01 -12.50 -8.83
CA LEU A 422 2.78 -13.20 -9.21
C LEU A 422 1.63 -12.80 -8.30
N GLY A 423 0.40 -12.98 -8.77
CA GLY A 423 -0.78 -12.89 -7.93
C GLY A 423 -0.86 -14.08 -6.98
N TRP A 424 -1.13 -13.82 -5.71
CA TRP A 424 -1.36 -14.83 -4.70
C TRP A 424 -2.74 -14.64 -4.10
N LYS A 425 -3.54 -15.70 -4.00
CA LYS A 425 -4.80 -15.65 -3.26
C LYS A 425 -4.54 -15.88 -1.77
N PRO A 426 -4.74 -14.87 -0.90
CA PRO A 426 -4.61 -15.06 0.55
C PRO A 426 -5.64 -16.08 1.06
N ALA A 427 -5.30 -16.77 2.14
CA ALA A 427 -6.27 -17.61 2.84
C ALA A 427 -7.47 -16.74 3.28
N SER A 428 -8.68 -17.25 3.10
CA SER A 428 -9.87 -16.57 3.61
C SER A 428 -9.75 -16.48 5.14
N TYR A 429 -9.56 -15.27 5.65
CA TYR A 429 -9.84 -15.00 7.06
C TYR A 429 -11.30 -15.39 7.29
N GLY A 430 -11.57 -16.18 8.33
CA GLY A 430 -12.91 -16.65 8.70
C GLY A 430 -13.84 -15.52 9.16
N TRP A 431 -13.88 -14.41 8.43
CA TRP A 431 -14.96 -13.44 8.46
C TRP A 431 -16.25 -14.24 8.32
N GLN A 432 -17.21 -14.03 9.24
CA GLN A 432 -18.52 -14.68 9.14
C GLN A 432 -19.05 -14.50 7.72
N ALA A 433 -19.30 -15.63 7.07
CA ALA A 433 -19.27 -15.85 5.63
C ALA A 433 -20.37 -15.16 4.80
N ASP A 434 -21.03 -14.12 5.32
CA ASP A 434 -22.28 -13.61 4.76
C ASP A 434 -22.25 -12.14 4.33
N LEU A 435 -21.08 -11.49 4.28
CA LEU A 435 -21.00 -10.07 3.90
C LEU A 435 -20.15 -9.85 2.64
N LYS A 436 -20.81 -9.88 1.47
CA LYS A 436 -20.26 -9.44 0.17
C LYS A 436 -19.48 -8.11 0.27
N ALA A 437 -19.95 -7.17 1.09
CA ALA A 437 -19.28 -5.88 1.29
C ALA A 437 -17.86 -6.00 1.87
N VAL A 438 -17.57 -7.05 2.66
CA VAL A 438 -16.23 -7.37 3.16
C VAL A 438 -15.38 -7.95 2.04
N GLU A 439 -15.94 -8.81 1.19
CA GLU A 439 -15.22 -9.35 0.02
C GLU A 439 -14.78 -8.25 -0.95
N VAL A 440 -15.62 -7.23 -1.15
CA VAL A 440 -15.31 -6.08 -2.01
C VAL A 440 -14.31 -5.13 -1.34
N LEU A 441 -14.27 -5.08 0.00
CA LEU A 441 -13.29 -4.29 0.76
C LEU A 441 -11.88 -4.87 0.66
N VAL A 442 -11.74 -6.20 0.66
CA VAL A 442 -10.44 -6.88 0.74
C VAL A 442 -9.87 -7.09 -0.66
N ALA A 443 -8.57 -6.87 -0.84
CA ALA A 443 -7.92 -7.22 -2.10
C ALA A 443 -7.98 -8.75 -2.33
N PRO A 444 -8.53 -9.23 -3.46
CA PRO A 444 -8.71 -10.65 -3.71
C PRO A 444 -7.39 -11.38 -4.05
N ALA A 445 -6.38 -10.62 -4.47
CA ALA A 445 -5.04 -11.10 -4.77
C ALA A 445 -3.99 -10.11 -4.24
N VAL A 446 -2.85 -10.64 -3.79
CA VAL A 446 -1.70 -9.88 -3.30
C VAL A 446 -0.44 -10.27 -4.07
N PRO A 447 0.60 -9.41 -4.14
CA PRO A 447 1.84 -9.77 -4.81
C PRO A 447 2.64 -10.77 -3.98
N MET A 448 2.86 -11.96 -4.54
CA MET A 448 3.94 -12.86 -4.15
C MET A 448 5.21 -12.47 -4.90
N GLU A 449 6.32 -12.29 -4.19
CA GLU A 449 7.60 -11.86 -4.77
C GLU A 449 8.72 -12.82 -4.36
N VAL A 450 9.39 -13.40 -5.35
CA VAL A 450 10.49 -14.35 -5.12
C VAL A 450 11.60 -14.10 -6.15
N THR A 451 12.84 -14.06 -5.67
CA THR A 451 14.02 -14.08 -6.53
C THR A 451 14.52 -15.51 -6.70
N ILE A 452 14.60 -15.98 -7.95
CA ILE A 452 15.11 -17.30 -8.32
C ILE A 452 16.54 -17.17 -8.83
N ASP A 453 17.50 -17.59 -8.03
CA ASP A 453 18.90 -17.71 -8.46
C ASP A 453 19.12 -19.07 -9.12
N LEU A 454 19.28 -19.05 -10.44
CA LEU A 454 19.40 -20.26 -11.26
C LEU A 454 20.69 -21.06 -11.01
N ALA A 455 21.69 -20.48 -10.33
CA ALA A 455 22.93 -21.16 -9.97
C ALA A 455 22.83 -21.97 -8.67
N ARG A 456 21.80 -21.71 -7.85
CA ARG A 456 21.57 -22.37 -6.56
C ARG A 456 20.90 -23.73 -6.73
N ASP A 457 20.95 -24.52 -5.68
CA ASP A 457 20.25 -25.81 -5.63
C ASP A 457 18.75 -25.63 -5.35
N PHE A 458 17.97 -26.72 -5.47
CA PHE A 458 16.52 -26.65 -5.29
C PHE A 458 16.11 -26.33 -3.84
N GLU A 459 16.88 -26.80 -2.86
CA GLU A 459 16.56 -26.66 -1.45
C GLU A 459 16.78 -25.22 -0.95
N GLU A 460 17.81 -24.53 -1.47
CA GLU A 460 18.01 -23.09 -1.28
C GLU A 460 16.83 -22.28 -1.85
N MET A 461 16.36 -22.62 -3.05
CA MET A 461 15.18 -21.97 -3.64
C MET A 461 13.90 -22.26 -2.85
N ARG A 462 13.72 -23.49 -2.38
CA ARG A 462 12.58 -23.87 -1.55
C ARG A 462 12.55 -23.08 -0.23
N LYS A 463 13.70 -22.86 0.41
CA LYS A 463 13.80 -22.00 1.61
C LYS A 463 13.36 -20.56 1.34
N ALA A 464 13.74 -19.99 0.19
CA ALA A 464 13.29 -18.66 -0.20
C ALA A 464 11.76 -18.60 -0.40
N VAL A 465 11.18 -19.62 -1.04
CA VAL A 465 9.72 -19.73 -1.22
C VAL A 465 9.00 -19.94 0.12
N ALA A 466 9.53 -20.76 1.02
CA ALA A 466 8.97 -20.97 2.35
C ALA A 466 8.98 -19.69 3.20
N ALA A 467 10.05 -18.88 3.10
CA ALA A 467 10.14 -17.57 3.73
C ALA A 467 9.09 -16.60 3.16
N GLU A 468 8.89 -16.58 1.84
CA GLU A 468 7.84 -15.80 1.20
C GLU A 468 6.44 -16.25 1.65
N PHE A 469 6.18 -17.56 1.72
CA PHE A 469 4.92 -18.08 2.26
C PHE A 469 4.66 -17.64 3.71
N ALA A 470 5.70 -17.55 4.54
CA ALA A 470 5.58 -17.03 5.89
C ALA A 470 5.14 -15.55 5.87
N GLN A 471 5.75 -14.72 5.03
CA GLN A 471 5.36 -13.31 4.86
C GLN A 471 3.92 -13.17 4.35
N LEU A 472 3.53 -13.94 3.33
CA LEU A 472 2.17 -13.92 2.77
C LEU A 472 1.12 -14.32 3.82
N ARG A 473 1.41 -15.32 4.67
CA ARG A 473 0.52 -15.72 5.77
C ARG A 473 0.44 -14.68 6.89
N GLU A 474 1.58 -14.12 7.27
CA GLU A 474 1.68 -13.08 8.31
C GLU A 474 0.91 -11.82 7.92
N HIS A 475 1.12 -11.34 6.69
CA HIS A 475 0.56 -10.09 6.21
C HIS A 475 -0.83 -10.22 5.55
N GLY A 476 -1.23 -11.41 5.12
CA GLY A 476 -2.59 -11.67 4.63
C GLY A 476 -2.97 -10.85 3.39
N SER A 477 -3.94 -9.96 3.55
CA SER A 477 -4.40 -9.05 2.50
C SER A 477 -4.43 -7.59 3.00
N PHE A 478 -4.84 -6.67 2.13
CA PHE A 478 -5.00 -5.24 2.39
C PHE A 478 -6.38 -4.73 1.93
N ALA A 479 -6.77 -3.54 2.38
CA ALA A 479 -7.98 -2.90 1.90
C ALA A 479 -7.80 -2.45 0.44
N ARG A 480 -8.70 -2.87 -0.45
CA ARG A 480 -8.60 -2.64 -1.90
C ARG A 480 -8.47 -1.16 -2.28
N ASP A 481 -9.06 -0.27 -1.49
CA ASP A 481 -8.97 1.18 -1.73
C ASP A 481 -7.56 1.77 -1.49
N LEU A 482 -6.62 1.01 -0.91
CA LEU A 482 -5.22 1.41 -0.72
C LEU A 482 -4.59 1.92 -2.01
N VAL A 483 -4.81 1.23 -3.13
CA VAL A 483 -4.30 1.62 -4.46
C VAL A 483 -4.79 3.03 -4.84
N ALA A 484 -6.06 3.31 -4.58
CA ALA A 484 -6.67 4.60 -4.90
C ALA A 484 -6.29 5.70 -3.90
N ARG A 485 -5.92 5.34 -2.66
CA ARG A 485 -5.49 6.27 -1.59
C ARG A 485 -4.06 6.76 -1.74
N CYS A 486 -3.19 5.97 -2.38
CA CYS A 486 -1.78 6.28 -2.53
C CYS A 486 -1.49 6.92 -3.90
N PRO A 487 -1.02 8.19 -3.96
CA PRO A 487 -0.67 8.84 -5.22
C PRO A 487 0.35 8.06 -6.07
N THR A 488 1.29 7.36 -5.42
CA THR A 488 2.31 6.51 -6.05
C THR A 488 1.72 5.29 -6.77
N LEU A 489 0.59 4.75 -6.28
CA LEU A 489 -0.05 3.54 -6.82
C LEU A 489 -1.16 3.84 -7.84
N ARG A 490 -1.84 4.99 -7.67
CA ARG A 490 -3.01 5.40 -8.47
C ARG A 490 -2.75 5.45 -9.98
N GLY A 491 -1.50 5.71 -10.38
CA GLY A 491 -1.06 5.76 -11.77
C GLY A 491 -0.91 4.37 -12.43
N VAL A 492 -0.83 3.29 -11.65
CA VAL A 492 -0.61 1.93 -12.17
C VAL A 492 -1.94 1.33 -12.60
N GLU A 493 -2.20 1.29 -13.92
CA GLU A 493 -3.48 0.85 -14.48
C GLU A 493 -3.84 -0.59 -14.12
N ALA A 494 -2.86 -1.49 -14.14
CA ALA A 494 -3.08 -2.91 -13.82
C ALA A 494 -3.66 -3.11 -12.41
N LEU A 495 -3.19 -2.34 -11.41
CA LEU A 495 -3.62 -2.43 -10.00
C LEU A 495 -5.09 -2.04 -9.77
N ARG A 496 -5.77 -1.50 -10.79
CA ARG A 496 -7.22 -1.21 -10.74
C ARG A 496 -8.07 -2.48 -10.89
N SER A 497 -7.52 -3.47 -11.57
CA SER A 497 -8.16 -4.79 -11.76
C SER A 497 -8.21 -5.57 -10.45
N HIS A 498 -9.21 -6.46 -10.33
CA HIS A 498 -9.23 -7.48 -9.28
C HIS A 498 -8.12 -8.53 -9.45
N ARG A 499 -7.53 -8.63 -10.65
CA ARG A 499 -6.47 -9.58 -10.98
C ARG A 499 -5.38 -8.80 -11.73
N PRO A 500 -4.51 -8.09 -11.02
CA PRO A 500 -3.55 -7.20 -11.67
C PRO A 500 -2.34 -7.95 -12.25
N TRP A 501 -2.06 -9.17 -11.78
CA TRP A 501 -0.99 -10.03 -12.30
C TRP A 501 -1.55 -11.01 -13.35
N PRO A 502 -0.84 -11.21 -14.49
CA PRO A 502 -1.23 -12.22 -15.48
C PRO A 502 -1.25 -13.64 -14.90
N ILE A 503 -0.27 -13.98 -14.07
CA ILE A 503 -0.14 -15.31 -13.46
C ILE A 503 -0.49 -15.20 -11.98
N GLY A 504 -1.37 -16.10 -11.54
CA GLY A 504 -1.78 -16.24 -10.15
C GLY A 504 -1.50 -17.62 -9.59
N ILE A 505 -1.41 -17.72 -8.25
CA ILE A 505 -1.34 -18.97 -7.50
C ILE A 505 -2.46 -18.97 -6.46
N THR A 506 -3.19 -20.08 -6.38
CA THR A 506 -4.24 -20.31 -5.39
C THR A 506 -4.00 -21.65 -4.70
N LEU A 507 -4.03 -21.63 -3.37
CA LEU A 507 -4.04 -22.87 -2.57
C LEU A 507 -5.48 -23.24 -2.22
N THR A 508 -5.84 -24.51 -2.39
CA THR A 508 -7.15 -25.07 -2.04
C THR A 508 -7.00 -26.27 -1.10
N THR A 509 -8.05 -26.59 -0.36
CA THR A 509 -8.16 -27.85 0.39
C THR A 509 -9.02 -28.88 -0.33
N ASP A 510 -9.65 -28.51 -1.44
CA ASP A 510 -10.47 -29.44 -2.22
C ASP A 510 -9.56 -30.30 -3.10
N SER A 511 -9.63 -31.63 -2.94
CA SER A 511 -8.86 -32.55 -3.77
C SER A 511 -9.34 -32.50 -5.21
N CYS A 512 -8.40 -32.52 -6.17
CA CYS A 512 -8.73 -32.61 -7.59
C CYS A 512 -9.24 -34.01 -8.01
N SER A 513 -9.38 -34.96 -7.08
CA SER A 513 -9.57 -36.40 -7.37
C SER A 513 -11.00 -36.85 -7.66
N VAL A 514 -11.95 -35.95 -7.95
CA VAL A 514 -13.30 -36.37 -8.35
C VAL A 514 -13.66 -35.74 -9.68
N ALA A 515 -13.70 -36.59 -10.71
CA ALA A 515 -14.51 -36.40 -11.90
C ALA A 515 -15.99 -36.27 -11.48
N GLY A 516 -16.35 -35.11 -10.97
CA GLY A 516 -17.71 -34.65 -10.84
C GLY A 516 -18.04 -33.87 -12.09
N ASP A 517 -18.96 -34.41 -12.89
CA ASP A 517 -19.59 -33.73 -14.00
C ASP A 517 -19.85 -32.25 -13.71
N LEU A 518 -19.68 -31.44 -14.75
CA LEU A 518 -19.83 -30.00 -14.88
C LEU A 518 -21.22 -29.41 -14.49
N LYS A 519 -21.94 -29.95 -13.50
CA LYS A 519 -23.31 -29.53 -13.17
C LYS A 519 -23.67 -29.32 -11.69
N THR A 520 -22.79 -29.51 -10.72
CA THR A 520 -23.19 -29.34 -9.30
C THR A 520 -22.30 -28.50 -8.36
N SER A 521 -21.22 -27.85 -8.82
CA SER A 521 -20.51 -26.85 -8.00
C SER A 521 -21.06 -25.43 -8.16
N HIS A 522 -22.36 -25.23 -7.98
CA HIS A 522 -23.01 -23.91 -7.98
C HIS A 522 -22.82 -23.11 -6.67
N ARG A 523 -21.70 -23.25 -5.94
CA ARG A 523 -21.48 -22.46 -4.71
C ARG A 523 -20.20 -21.64 -4.60
N ALA A 524 -19.21 -21.83 -5.48
CA ALA A 524 -18.15 -20.84 -5.69
C ALA A 524 -17.50 -21.12 -7.05
N GLY A 525 -17.43 -20.12 -7.93
CA GLY A 525 -16.61 -20.23 -9.14
C GLY A 525 -15.14 -20.46 -8.79
N PRO A 526 -14.29 -20.87 -9.75
CA PRO A 526 -12.86 -21.04 -9.50
C PRO A 526 -12.28 -19.75 -8.90
N ALA A 527 -11.45 -19.91 -7.89
CA ALA A 527 -10.81 -18.84 -7.17
C ALA A 527 -9.66 -18.23 -7.99
N LEU A 528 -10.01 -17.51 -9.05
CA LEU A 528 -9.08 -16.92 -10.00
C LEU A 528 -8.39 -15.70 -9.42
N CYS A 529 -7.05 -15.72 -9.33
CA CYS A 529 -6.24 -14.59 -8.89
C CYS A 529 -5.30 -14.06 -9.99
N GLY A 530 -5.08 -14.82 -11.07
CA GLY A 530 -4.37 -14.38 -12.27
C GLY A 530 -5.31 -13.91 -13.38
N ASP A 531 -4.93 -12.88 -14.12
CA ASP A 531 -5.69 -12.37 -15.27
C ASP A 531 -5.64 -13.31 -16.48
N LEU A 532 -4.56 -14.07 -16.64
CA LEU A 532 -4.32 -14.96 -17.78
C LEU A 532 -4.33 -16.44 -17.37
N LEU A 533 -3.63 -16.77 -16.28
CA LEU A 533 -3.37 -18.13 -15.82
C LEU A 533 -3.39 -18.15 -14.28
N THR A 534 -4.06 -19.12 -13.67
CA THR A 534 -3.99 -19.40 -12.24
C THR A 534 -3.54 -20.85 -12.02
N PHE A 535 -2.46 -21.03 -11.27
CA PHE A 535 -1.97 -22.31 -10.79
C PHE A 535 -2.67 -22.66 -9.47
N GLU A 536 -3.61 -23.61 -9.52
CA GLU A 536 -4.33 -24.08 -8.33
C GLU A 536 -3.64 -25.33 -7.79
N VAL A 537 -3.26 -25.29 -6.50
CA VAL A 537 -2.59 -26.40 -5.81
C VAL A 537 -3.43 -26.83 -4.61
N CYS A 538 -3.73 -28.12 -4.52
CA CYS A 538 -4.38 -28.71 -3.37
C CYS A 538 -3.36 -28.99 -2.26
N ALA A 539 -3.53 -28.33 -1.13
CA ALA A 539 -2.65 -28.48 0.03
C ALA A 539 -2.77 -29.86 0.71
N LEU A 540 -3.85 -30.62 0.47
CA LEU A 540 -4.08 -31.91 1.13
C LEU A 540 -3.37 -33.09 0.46
N ASP A 541 -3.30 -33.09 -0.87
CA ASP A 541 -2.77 -34.23 -1.65
C ASP A 541 -1.69 -33.84 -2.66
N GLY A 542 -1.36 -32.55 -2.79
CA GLY A 542 -0.40 -32.05 -3.77
C GLY A 542 -0.88 -32.19 -5.21
N SER A 543 -2.17 -32.43 -5.44
CA SER A 543 -2.75 -32.33 -6.78
C SER A 543 -2.77 -30.88 -7.24
N PHE A 544 -2.62 -30.66 -8.54
CA PHE A 544 -2.70 -29.31 -9.10
C PHE A 544 -3.50 -29.28 -10.39
N ARG A 545 -4.00 -28.10 -10.75
CA ARG A 545 -4.63 -27.83 -12.05
C ARG A 545 -4.41 -26.39 -12.49
N TRP A 546 -4.67 -26.13 -13.76
CA TRP A 546 -4.54 -24.81 -14.37
C TRP A 546 -5.91 -24.24 -14.66
N HIS A 547 -6.12 -22.97 -14.32
CA HIS A 547 -7.21 -22.16 -14.86
C HIS A 547 -6.65 -21.13 -15.80
N PHE A 548 -7.12 -21.08 -17.04
CA PHE A 548 -6.54 -20.22 -18.05
C PHE A 548 -7.58 -19.63 -18.98
N ASP A 549 -7.24 -18.47 -19.54
CA ASP A 549 -8.02 -17.85 -20.59
C ASP A 549 -7.71 -18.49 -21.94
N ALA A 550 -8.59 -19.38 -22.38
CA ALA A 550 -8.46 -20.13 -23.64
C ALA A 550 -8.67 -19.29 -24.91
N SER A 551 -8.87 -17.96 -24.77
CA SER A 551 -8.80 -17.02 -25.89
C SER A 551 -7.37 -16.50 -26.13
N ARG A 552 -6.53 -16.47 -25.09
CA ARG A 552 -5.15 -15.96 -25.12
C ARG A 552 -4.10 -17.08 -25.03
N LEU A 553 -4.42 -18.19 -24.37
CA LEU A 553 -3.58 -19.38 -24.23
C LEU A 553 -4.24 -20.62 -24.83
N ALA A 554 -3.54 -21.32 -25.72
CA ALA A 554 -4.05 -22.54 -26.32
C ALA A 554 -3.96 -23.72 -25.33
N PRO A 555 -4.99 -24.59 -25.24
CA PRO A 555 -4.95 -25.75 -24.33
C PRO A 555 -3.71 -26.64 -24.49
N LYS A 556 -3.22 -26.84 -25.71
CA LYS A 556 -1.97 -27.59 -25.98
C LYS A 556 -0.73 -26.99 -25.30
N GLN A 557 -0.71 -25.68 -25.06
CA GLN A 557 0.39 -25.03 -24.32
C GLN A 557 0.32 -25.36 -22.83
N ILE A 558 -0.89 -25.49 -22.27
CA ILE A 558 -1.10 -25.93 -20.89
C ILE A 558 -0.66 -27.38 -20.71
N ASP A 559 -0.96 -28.25 -21.68
CA ASP A 559 -0.51 -29.65 -21.65
C ASP A 559 1.02 -29.75 -21.66
N ARG A 560 1.70 -28.99 -22.54
CA ARG A 560 3.18 -28.94 -22.58
C ARG A 560 3.77 -28.43 -21.28
N MET A 561 3.24 -27.33 -20.75
CA MET A 561 3.68 -26.74 -19.48
C MET A 561 3.51 -27.72 -18.31
N THR A 562 2.43 -28.51 -18.31
CA THR A 562 2.20 -29.57 -17.34
C THR A 562 3.29 -30.65 -17.44
N GLN A 563 3.60 -31.12 -18.64
CA GLN A 563 4.66 -32.11 -18.87
C GLN A 563 6.05 -31.59 -18.48
N HIS A 564 6.32 -30.31 -18.75
CA HIS A 564 7.56 -29.66 -18.36
C HIS A 564 7.72 -29.61 -16.84
N LEU A 565 6.68 -29.17 -16.13
CA LEU A 565 6.67 -29.12 -14.67
C LEU A 565 6.85 -30.51 -14.06
N GLN A 566 6.19 -31.53 -14.59
CA GLN A 566 6.39 -32.92 -14.16
C GLN A 566 7.82 -33.39 -14.40
N THR A 567 8.42 -33.09 -15.55
CA THR A 567 9.81 -33.47 -15.87
C THR A 567 10.78 -32.81 -14.89
N LEU A 568 10.58 -31.53 -14.59
CA LEU A 568 11.38 -30.79 -13.61
C LEU A 568 11.28 -31.42 -12.21
N LEU A 569 10.07 -31.77 -11.76
CA LEU A 569 9.86 -32.42 -10.47
C LEU A 569 10.55 -33.78 -10.38
N HIS A 570 10.52 -34.60 -11.45
CA HIS A 570 11.26 -35.86 -11.48
C HIS A 570 12.77 -35.64 -11.38
N GLY A 571 13.30 -34.61 -12.06
CA GLY A 571 14.72 -34.24 -11.96
C GLY A 571 15.12 -33.84 -10.54
N VAL A 572 14.27 -33.05 -9.87
CA VAL A 572 14.47 -32.61 -8.47
C VAL A 572 14.49 -33.81 -7.52
N MET A 573 13.58 -34.77 -7.70
CA MET A 573 13.54 -35.99 -6.88
C MET A 573 14.72 -36.94 -7.12
N ALA A 574 15.37 -36.84 -8.28
CA ALA A 574 16.55 -37.64 -8.59
C ALA A 574 17.83 -37.02 -8.00
N ASP A 575 18.01 -35.70 -8.13
CA ASP A 575 19.12 -34.96 -7.55
C ASP A 575 18.72 -33.49 -7.30
N ALA A 576 18.44 -33.17 -6.05
CA ALA A 576 18.07 -31.83 -5.60
C ALA A 576 19.29 -30.92 -5.34
N GLY A 577 20.51 -31.47 -5.32
CA GLY A 577 21.75 -30.73 -5.01
C GLY A 577 22.40 -30.07 -6.22
N GLN A 578 21.98 -30.44 -7.44
CA GLN A 578 22.46 -29.78 -8.66
C GLN A 578 21.87 -28.37 -8.83
N PRO A 579 22.57 -27.45 -9.53
CA PRO A 579 22.03 -26.13 -9.86
C PRO A 579 20.70 -26.22 -10.61
N VAL A 580 19.72 -25.39 -10.24
CA VAL A 580 18.36 -25.49 -10.82
C VAL A 580 18.30 -25.16 -12.33
N ARG A 581 19.31 -24.48 -12.88
CA ARG A 581 19.49 -24.29 -14.33
C ARG A 581 19.80 -25.59 -15.09
N GLU A 582 20.36 -26.59 -14.42
CA GLU A 582 20.82 -27.86 -15.03
C GLU A 582 19.71 -28.92 -15.03
N LEU A 583 18.70 -28.77 -14.17
CA LEU A 583 17.53 -29.65 -14.14
C LEU A 583 16.86 -29.76 -15.53
N ALA A 584 16.39 -30.95 -15.90
CA ALA A 584 15.68 -31.13 -17.16
C ALA A 584 14.26 -30.53 -17.09
N ILE A 585 13.92 -29.64 -18.01
CA ILE A 585 12.55 -29.10 -18.17
C ILE A 585 11.81 -29.69 -19.38
N LEU A 586 12.53 -30.25 -20.35
CA LEU A 586 11.95 -30.83 -21.56
C LEU A 586 11.78 -32.34 -21.38
N PRO A 587 10.59 -32.91 -21.63
CA PRO A 587 10.39 -34.34 -21.76
C PRO A 587 11.36 -34.93 -22.80
N ALA A 588 11.81 -36.17 -22.59
CA ALA A 588 12.81 -36.80 -23.46
C ALA A 588 12.40 -36.82 -24.95
N ALA A 589 11.12 -37.10 -25.24
CA ALA A 589 10.60 -37.10 -26.61
C ALA A 589 10.63 -35.70 -27.23
N GLU A 590 10.27 -34.66 -26.48
CA GLU A 590 10.31 -33.27 -26.97
C GLU A 590 11.75 -32.80 -27.16
N ARG A 591 12.66 -33.17 -26.25
CA ARG A 591 14.09 -32.88 -26.40
C ARG A 591 14.67 -33.53 -27.66
N ALA A 592 14.38 -34.81 -27.90
CA ALA A 592 14.83 -35.51 -29.11
C ALA A 592 14.24 -34.87 -30.38
N TYR A 593 12.96 -34.53 -30.37
CA TYR A 593 12.33 -33.81 -31.48
C TYR A 593 13.04 -32.49 -31.81
N LEU A 594 13.27 -31.65 -30.79
CA LEU A 594 13.87 -30.32 -30.97
C LEU A 594 15.36 -30.37 -31.33
N LEU A 595 16.13 -31.26 -30.70
CA LEU A 595 17.58 -31.29 -30.86
C LEU A 595 18.06 -32.21 -31.97
N GLU A 596 17.33 -33.30 -32.25
CA GLU A 596 17.77 -34.34 -33.19
C GLU A 596 16.90 -34.34 -34.45
N GLU A 597 15.57 -34.38 -34.31
CA GLU A 597 14.69 -34.53 -35.47
C GLU A 597 14.64 -33.29 -36.36
N LEU A 598 14.47 -32.10 -35.75
CA LEU A 598 14.48 -30.84 -36.50
C LEU A 598 15.87 -30.50 -37.08
N ASN A 599 16.94 -30.99 -36.46
CA ASN A 599 18.32 -30.80 -36.93
C ASN A 599 18.83 -31.95 -37.80
N ARG A 600 17.95 -32.87 -38.25
CA ARG A 600 18.31 -33.98 -39.13
C ARG A 600 18.60 -33.48 -40.55
N THR A 601 19.74 -32.81 -40.68
CA THR A 601 20.27 -32.20 -41.91
C THR A 601 21.29 -33.10 -42.62
N ALA A 602 21.47 -34.34 -42.13
CA ALA A 602 22.35 -35.33 -42.75
C ALA A 602 21.85 -35.63 -44.18
N ALA A 603 22.52 -35.05 -45.15
CA ALA A 603 22.36 -35.28 -46.57
C ALA A 603 23.70 -35.78 -47.14
N ALA A 604 23.64 -36.59 -48.20
CA ALA A 604 24.85 -36.96 -48.92
C ALA A 604 25.49 -35.69 -49.51
N TYR A 605 26.64 -35.29 -48.96
CA TYR A 605 27.42 -34.19 -49.51
C TYR A 605 28.14 -34.70 -50.76
N PRO A 606 27.87 -34.17 -51.96
CA PRO A 606 28.56 -34.58 -53.18
C PRO A 606 30.00 -34.03 -53.14
N SER A 607 30.91 -34.79 -52.52
CA SER A 607 32.33 -34.42 -52.37
C SER A 607 33.08 -34.27 -53.70
N GLU A 608 32.46 -34.69 -54.80
CA GLU A 608 32.99 -34.57 -56.15
C GLU A 608 32.63 -33.26 -56.84
N ARG A 609 31.86 -32.38 -56.18
CA ARG A 609 31.47 -31.07 -56.73
C ARG A 609 31.89 -29.94 -55.81
N CYS A 610 32.31 -28.83 -56.42
CA CYS A 610 32.64 -27.63 -55.69
C CYS A 610 31.37 -26.87 -55.27
N ILE A 611 31.45 -26.09 -54.18
CA ILE A 611 30.30 -25.33 -53.64
C ILE A 611 29.65 -24.42 -54.70
N HIS A 612 30.44 -23.80 -55.59
CA HIS A 612 29.92 -22.93 -56.65
C HIS A 612 29.08 -23.68 -57.70
N GLU A 613 29.42 -24.94 -58.01
CA GLU A 613 28.68 -25.78 -58.97
C GLU A 613 27.30 -26.19 -58.42
N LEU A 614 27.18 -26.31 -57.10
CA LEU A 614 25.89 -26.58 -56.43
C LEU A 614 24.97 -25.37 -56.45
N PHE A 615 25.52 -24.15 -56.33
CA PHE A 615 24.74 -22.91 -56.48
C PHE A 615 24.25 -22.71 -57.91
N GLU A 616 25.05 -23.00 -58.93
CA GLU A 616 24.65 -22.89 -60.34
C GLU A 616 23.48 -23.81 -60.70
N GLN A 617 23.42 -25.03 -60.13
CA GLN A 617 22.30 -25.96 -60.36
C GLN A 617 20.97 -25.54 -59.73
N GLN A 618 20.99 -24.69 -58.70
CA GLN A 618 19.77 -24.28 -58.00
C GLN A 618 19.08 -23.06 -58.64
N VAL A 619 19.75 -22.39 -59.60
CA VAL A 619 19.26 -21.17 -60.28
C VAL A 619 18.66 -21.45 -61.67
N GLN A 620 18.72 -22.71 -62.16
CA GLN A 620 17.89 -23.19 -63.28
C GLN A 620 16.56 -23.72 -62.77
#